data_AF-A0A2R9UC67-F1
#
_entry.id   AF-A0A2R9UC67-F1
#
_cell.length_a   1.000
_cell.length_b   1.000
_cell.length_c   1.000
_cell.angle_alpha   90.00
_cell.angle_beta   90.00
_cell.angle_gamma   90.00
#
_symmetry.space_group_name_H-M   'P 1'
#
loop_
_entity.id
_entity.type
_entity.pdbx_description
1 polymer ?
#
loop_
_entity_poly.entity_id
_entity_poly.type
_entity_poly.pdbx_seq_one_letter_code
_entity_poly.pdbx_strand_id
1 'polypeptide(L)'
;MFASFLTALNLLLVAAELALIPDGGSSPTPLLALALAAAVVLTVAVAVVVFRLLSGAPPATPTRPIDPSAPLAQSDPDAAGHPRPRAPGRAAAAA
;
A
#
# COMPACT_ATOMS: atom_id res chain seq x y z
N MET A 1 -13.69 -1.79 0.32
CA MET A 1 -12.46 -1.92 -0.50
C MET A 1 -12.12 -3.37 -0.82
N PHE A 2 -12.01 -4.27 0.16
CA PHE A 2 -11.60 -5.67 -0.10
C PHE A 2 -12.53 -6.42 -1.07
N ALA A 3 -13.85 -6.33 -0.87
CA ALA A 3 -14.83 -6.94 -1.78
C ALA A 3 -14.72 -6.39 -3.21
N SER A 4 -14.61 -5.07 -3.38
CA SER A 4 -14.46 -4.41 -4.70
C SER A 4 -13.18 -4.84 -5.42
N PHE A 5 -12.08 -5.03 -4.68
CA PHE A 5 -10.82 -5.53 -5.22
C PHE A 5 -10.93 -6.99 -5.69
N LEU A 6 -11.57 -7.85 -4.90
CA LEU A 6 -11.87 -9.23 -5.28
C LEU A 6 -12.78 -9.27 -6.52
N THR A 7 -13.79 -8.41 -6.61
CA THR A 7 -14.64 -8.30 -7.80
C THR A 7 -13.85 -7.89 -9.04
N ALA A 8 -12.94 -6.92 -8.93
CA ALA A 8 -12.08 -6.51 -10.03
C ALA A 8 -11.17 -7.65 -10.52
N LEU A 9 -10.59 -8.42 -9.60
CA LEU A 9 -9.78 -9.61 -9.93
C LEU A 9 -10.60 -10.69 -10.64
N ASN A 10 -11.80 -11.00 -10.15
CA ASN A 10 -12.68 -11.97 -10.80
C ASN A 10 -13.09 -11.51 -12.20
N LEU A 11 -13.42 -10.22 -12.37
CA LEU A 11 -13.78 -9.68 -13.67
C LEU A 11 -12.59 -9.72 -14.65
N LEU A 12 -11.39 -9.41 -14.18
CA LEU A 12 -10.16 -9.53 -14.97
C LEU A 12 -9.90 -10.98 -15.40
N LEU A 13 -10.11 -11.94 -14.50
CA LEU A 13 -9.94 -13.36 -14.80
C LEU A 13 -10.94 -13.83 -15.86
N VAL A 14 -12.22 -13.52 -15.69
CA VAL A 14 -13.27 -13.86 -16.68
C VAL A 14 -12.98 -13.22 -18.04
N ALA A 15 -12.55 -11.96 -18.06
CA ALA A 15 -12.18 -11.29 -19.29
C ALA A 15 -10.95 -11.94 -19.97
N ALA A 16 -9.95 -12.33 -19.19
CA ALA A 16 -8.77 -13.02 -19.72
C ALA A 16 -9.11 -14.40 -20.29
N GLU A 17 -9.95 -15.18 -19.60
CA GLU A 17 -10.44 -16.47 -20.09
C GLU A 17 -11.18 -16.30 -21.42
N LEU A 18 -12.10 -15.34 -21.49
CA LEU A 18 -12.86 -15.06 -22.71
C LEU A 18 -11.95 -14.61 -23.86
N ALA A 19 -10.90 -13.83 -23.58
CA ALA A 19 -9.94 -13.37 -24.58
C ALA A 19 -9.08 -14.52 -25.16
N LEU A 20 -8.89 -15.60 -24.41
CA LEU A 20 -8.08 -16.75 -24.79
C LEU A 20 -8.88 -17.87 -25.46
N ILE A 21 -10.22 -17.73 -25.57
CA ILE A 21 -11.05 -18.70 -26.29
C ILE A 21 -10.72 -18.62 -27.79
N PRO A 22 -10.24 -19.71 -28.40
CA PRO A 22 -9.94 -19.73 -29.83
C PRO A 22 -11.27 -19.71 -30.61
N ASP A 23 -11.51 -18.60 -31.31
CA ASP A 23 -12.69 -18.41 -32.15
C ASP A 23 -12.35 -18.34 -33.65
N GLY A 24 -11.07 -18.49 -34.00
CA GLY A 24 -10.60 -18.38 -35.38
C GLY A 24 -10.76 -16.99 -36.01
N GLY A 25 -10.91 -15.94 -35.19
CA GLY A 25 -11.16 -14.57 -35.66
C GLY A 25 -12.58 -14.35 -36.20
N SER A 26 -13.50 -15.26 -35.90
CA SER A 26 -14.90 -15.20 -36.34
C SER A 26 -15.75 -14.21 -35.52
N SER A 27 -15.26 -13.74 -34.38
CA SER A 27 -16.01 -12.84 -33.50
C SER A 27 -15.14 -11.70 -32.96
N PRO A 28 -15.74 -10.56 -32.57
CA PRO A 28 -15.04 -9.48 -31.88
C PRO A 28 -14.85 -9.76 -30.38
N THR A 29 -15.29 -10.93 -29.88
CA THR A 29 -15.30 -11.24 -28.45
C THR A 29 -13.92 -11.17 -27.78
N PRO A 30 -12.82 -11.66 -28.36
CA PRO A 30 -11.51 -11.57 -27.69
C PRO A 30 -11.01 -10.14 -27.58
N LEU A 31 -11.29 -9.29 -28.57
CA LEU A 31 -10.93 -7.86 -28.54
C LEU A 31 -11.73 -7.11 -27.49
N LEU A 32 -13.04 -7.37 -27.40
CA LEU A 32 -13.88 -6.79 -26.35
C LEU A 32 -13.42 -7.23 -24.95
N ALA A 33 -13.10 -8.52 -24.79
CA ALA A 33 -12.61 -9.07 -23.55
C ALA A 33 -11.27 -8.42 -23.13
N LEU A 34 -10.34 -8.24 -24.08
CA LEU A 34 -9.09 -7.52 -23.84
C LEU A 34 -9.32 -6.06 -23.45
N ALA A 35 -10.25 -5.37 -24.11
CA ALA A 35 -10.62 -3.99 -23.77
C ALA A 35 -11.20 -3.88 -22.34
N LEU A 36 -12.05 -4.83 -21.96
CA LEU A 36 -12.59 -4.92 -20.59
C LEU A 36 -11.47 -5.17 -19.56
N ALA A 37 -10.58 -6.11 -19.84
CA ALA A 37 -9.42 -6.38 -18.98
C ALA A 37 -8.55 -5.12 -18.78
N ALA A 38 -8.24 -4.41 -19.87
CA ALA A 38 -7.48 -3.17 -19.83
C ALA A 38 -8.19 -2.07 -19.00
N ALA A 39 -9.51 -1.93 -19.15
CA ALA A 39 -10.30 -0.98 -18.38
C ALA A 39 -10.28 -1.28 -16.88
N VAL A 40 -10.36 -2.56 -16.49
CA VAL A 40 -10.25 -2.97 -15.08
C VAL A 40 -8.88 -2.62 -14.52
N VAL A 41 -7.80 -2.95 -15.23
CA VAL A 41 -6.42 -2.64 -14.82
C VAL A 41 -6.23 -1.13 -14.65
N LEU A 42 -6.71 -0.33 -15.60
CA LEU A 42 -6.63 1.13 -15.54
C LEU A 42 -7.40 1.67 -14.32
N THR A 43 -8.59 1.14 -14.06
CA THR A 43 -9.41 1.56 -12.91
C THR A 43 -8.70 1.28 -11.59
N VAL A 44 -8.09 0.10 -11.44
CA VAL A 44 -7.30 -0.25 -10.25
C VAL A 44 -6.07 0.65 -10.12
N ALA A 45 -5.36 0.93 -11.21
CA ALA A 45 -4.20 1.82 -11.20
C ALA A 45 -4.58 3.24 -10.73
N VAL A 46 -5.66 3.81 -11.27
CA VAL A 46 -6.18 5.11 -10.85
C VAL A 46 -6.57 5.09 -9.37
N ALA A 47 -7.29 4.06 -8.91
CA ALA A 47 -7.67 3.94 -7.52
C ALA A 47 -6.46 3.88 -6.58
N VAL A 48 -5.40 3.17 -6.95
CA VAL A 48 -4.14 3.11 -6.19
C VAL A 48 -3.46 4.48 -6.15
N VAL A 49 -3.36 5.18 -7.28
CA VAL A 49 -2.74 6.52 -7.33
C VAL A 49 -3.51 7.52 -6.46
N VAL A 50 -4.83 7.57 -6.60
CA VAL A 50 -5.69 8.45 -5.79
C VAL A 50 -5.58 8.11 -4.31
N PHE A 51 -5.60 6.82 -3.96
CA PHE A 51 -5.42 6.39 -2.57
C PHE A 51 -4.08 6.85 -2.00
N ARG A 52 -2.99 6.75 -2.77
CA ARG A 52 -1.67 7.21 -2.33
C ARG A 52 -1.61 8.72 -2.15
N LEU A 53 -2.23 9.49 -3.05
CA LEU A 53 -2.30 10.95 -2.94
C LEU A 53 -3.08 11.39 -1.70
N LEU A 54 -4.17 10.71 -1.38
CA LEU A 54 -5.02 11.04 -0.22
C LEU A 54 -4.47 10.53 1.12
N SER A 55 -3.74 9.41 1.10
CA SER A 55 -3.23 8.75 2.32
C SER A 55 -1.81 9.15 2.68
N GLY A 56 -1.14 9.95 1.85
CA GLY A 56 0.17 10.49 2.17
C GLY A 56 0.08 11.42 3.38
N ALA A 57 0.74 11.07 4.49
CA ALA A 57 0.96 12.03 5.55
C ALA A 57 1.77 13.20 4.98
N PRO A 58 1.38 14.46 5.23
CA PRO A 58 2.24 15.59 4.87
C PRO A 58 3.62 15.34 5.46
N PRO A 59 4.72 15.64 4.72
CA PRO A 59 6.03 15.66 5.35
C PRO A 59 5.90 16.54 6.60
N ALA A 60 6.47 16.08 7.72
CA ALA A 60 6.43 16.84 8.96
C ALA A 60 7.21 18.13 8.73
N THR A 61 6.51 19.18 8.31
CA THR A 61 7.12 20.47 8.04
C THR A 61 7.53 21.04 9.39
N PRO A 62 8.82 21.23 9.65
CA PRO A 62 9.25 21.86 10.89
C PRO A 62 8.61 23.25 10.96
N THR A 63 7.77 23.48 11.97
CA THR A 63 7.08 24.75 12.19
C THR A 63 8.03 25.88 12.59
N ARG A 64 9.28 25.55 12.90
CA ARG A 64 10.34 26.50 13.24
C ARG A 64 11.67 26.00 12.66
N PRO A 65 12.52 26.89 12.12
CA PRO A 65 13.92 26.56 11.84
C PRO A 65 14.60 26.03 13.11
N ILE A 66 15.16 24.84 13.05
CA ILE A 66 16.04 24.33 14.11
C ILE A 66 17.38 25.03 13.91
N ASP A 67 17.78 25.84 14.87
CA ASP A 67 19.13 26.39 14.92
C ASP A 67 20.13 25.22 15.01
N PRO A 68 21.14 25.12 14.13
CA PRO A 68 22.16 24.07 14.19
C PRO A 68 22.88 24.01 15.54
N SER A 69 22.91 25.13 16.27
CA SER A 69 23.48 25.24 17.60
C SER A 69 22.46 25.04 18.73
N ALA A 70 21.17 24.85 18.42
CA ALA A 70 20.17 24.55 19.44
C ALA A 70 20.49 23.21 20.12
N PRO A 71 20.62 23.17 21.46
CA PRO A 71 20.79 21.93 22.17
C PRO A 71 19.56 21.06 21.95
N LEU A 72 19.79 19.85 21.41
CA LEU A 72 18.76 18.85 21.32
C LEU A 72 18.48 18.36 22.74
N ALA A 73 17.22 18.46 23.18
CA ALA A 73 16.75 17.80 24.39
C ALA A 73 16.66 16.28 24.13
N GLN A 74 17.80 15.65 23.91
CA GLN A 74 17.92 14.20 23.83
C GLN A 74 18.20 13.69 25.24
N SER A 75 17.22 12.99 25.79
CA SER A 75 17.41 12.20 27.00
C SER A 75 18.42 11.10 26.69
N ASP A 76 19.47 11.01 27.51
CA ASP A 76 20.38 9.87 27.48
C ASP A 76 19.58 8.62 27.92
N PRO A 77 19.41 7.61 27.06
CA PRO A 77 18.65 6.41 27.39
C PRO A 77 19.24 5.63 28.57
N ASP A 78 20.50 5.89 28.94
CA ASP A 78 21.17 5.31 30.10
C ASP A 78 21.26 6.26 31.31
N ALA A 79 20.73 7.49 31.23
CA ALA A 79 20.75 8.38 32.38
C ALA A 79 19.86 7.86 33.53
N ALA A 80 20.35 8.03 34.76
CA ALA A 80 19.70 7.57 35.97
C ALA A 80 18.28 8.14 36.07
N GLY A 81 17.28 7.26 36.14
CA GLY A 81 15.86 7.63 36.18
C GLY A 81 15.10 7.41 34.87
N HIS A 82 15.78 7.08 33.76
CA HIS A 82 15.09 6.66 32.55
C HIS A 82 14.68 5.18 32.64
N PRO A 83 13.38 4.85 32.53
CA PRO A 83 12.94 3.47 32.46
C PRO A 83 13.56 2.83 31.21
N ARG A 84 14.44 1.84 31.38
CA ARG A 84 14.91 1.05 30.25
C ARG A 84 13.70 0.37 29.61
N PRO A 85 13.36 0.66 28.34
CA PRO A 85 12.34 -0.08 27.65
C PRO A 85 12.79 -1.54 27.62
N ARG A 86 12.09 -2.42 28.35
CA ARG A 86 12.32 -3.86 28.20
C ARG A 86 11.99 -4.16 26.75
N ALA A 87 12.96 -4.75 26.02
CA ALA A 87 12.72 -5.22 24.67
C ALA A 87 11.37 -5.98 24.64
N PRO A 88 10.55 -5.84 23.59
CA PRO A 88 9.33 -6.63 23.46
C PRO A 88 9.73 -8.11 23.32
N GLY A 89 9.82 -8.80 24.44
CA GLY A 89 10.35 -10.15 24.54
C GLY A 89 10.13 -10.64 25.97
N ARG A 90 9.36 -11.72 26.11
CA ARG A 90 9.00 -12.34 27.39
C ARG A 90 10.23 -12.50 28.28
N ALA A 91 10.10 -12.12 29.56
CA ALA A 91 11.11 -12.40 30.57
C ALA A 91 11.40 -13.92 30.59
N ALA A 92 12.68 -14.30 30.50
CA ALA A 92 13.10 -15.67 30.75
C ALA A 92 12.81 -16.00 32.22
N ALA A 93 12.16 -17.14 32.46
CA ALA A 93 11.91 -17.63 33.82
C ALA A 93 13.25 -17.97 34.50
N ALA A 94 13.41 -17.53 35.74
CA ALA A 94 14.53 -17.95 36.58
C ALA A 94 14.40 -19.44 36.93
N ALA A 95 15.56 -20.11 37.02
CA ALA A 95 15.73 -21.55 37.23
C ALA A 95 15.12 -22.07 38.54
#